data_AF-A0A4R8LKL9-F1
#
_entry.id   AF-A0A4R8LKL9-F1
#
_cell.length_a   1.000
_cell.length_b   1.000
_cell.length_c   1.000
_cell.angle_alpha   90.00
_cell.angle_beta   90.00
_cell.angle_gamma   90.00
#
_symmetry.space_group_name_H-M   'P 1'
#
loop_
_entity.id
_entity.type
_entity.pdbx_description
1 polymer ?
#
loop_
_entity_poly.entity_id
_entity_poly.type
_entity_poly.pdbx_seq_one_letter_code
_entity_poly.pdbx_strand_id
1 'polypeptide(L)'
;MSNTDDHLRNHGFLLMPDKGWALSPAFDMNPTADAHGLKLNISEADNAMDLELAFSVAHYFRVPVAAAEEIVERQRRIVPRWRRIAESLGVAARQQERMATAFRLA
;
A
#
# COMPACT_ATOMS: atom_id res chain seq x y z
N MET A 1 -1.27 -4.74 -2.19
CA MET A 1 -1.21 -3.99 -3.47
C MET A 1 0.23 -3.59 -3.69
N SER A 2 0.80 -3.84 -4.86
CA SER A 2 2.19 -3.51 -5.18
C SER A 2 2.26 -2.14 -5.87
N ASN A 3 2.42 -1.05 -5.13
CA ASN A 3 2.74 0.28 -5.68
C ASN A 3 4.25 0.53 -5.55
N THR A 4 5.02 0.19 -6.57
CA THR A 4 6.49 0.12 -6.46
C THR A 4 7.23 1.39 -6.87
N ASP A 5 6.53 2.43 -7.31
CA ASP A 5 7.15 3.73 -7.62
C ASP A 5 6.75 4.81 -6.62
N ASP A 6 6.45 4.41 -5.39
CA ASP A 6 6.11 5.32 -4.30
C ASP A 6 7.37 6.01 -3.72
N HIS A 7 7.87 7.01 -4.45
CA HIS A 7 9.01 7.81 -4.02
C HIS A 7 8.59 8.99 -3.15
N LEU A 8 9.54 9.61 -2.43
CA LEU A 8 9.26 10.74 -1.52
C LEU A 8 8.49 11.92 -2.14
N ARG A 9 8.54 12.11 -3.46
CA ARG A 9 7.76 13.15 -4.16
C ARG A 9 6.26 12.81 -4.28
N ASN A 10 5.87 11.56 -4.01
CA ASN A 10 4.47 11.11 -3.96
C ASN A 10 3.85 11.30 -2.56
N HIS A 11 4.59 11.89 -1.62
CA HIS A 11 4.09 12.30 -0.32
C HIS A 11 4.01 13.82 -0.25
N GLY A 12 2.78 14.32 -0.25
CA GLY A 12 2.48 15.74 -0.12
C GLY A 12 2.13 16.13 1.31
N PHE A 13 2.34 17.40 1.63
CA PHE A 13 1.83 18.02 2.86
C PHE A 13 0.98 19.22 2.48
N LEU A 14 -0.17 19.36 3.13
CA LEU A 14 -1.07 20.49 2.98
C LEU A 14 -0.91 21.42 4.18
N LEU A 15 -0.76 22.71 3.92
CA LEU A 15 -0.83 23.72 4.97
C LEU A 15 -2.29 23.96 5.32
N MET A 16 -2.68 23.52 6.51
CA MET A 16 -4.02 23.71 7.04
C MET A 16 -4.02 25.03 7.85
N PRO A 17 -4.89 26.00 7.49
CA PRO A 17 -5.01 27.25 8.25
C PRO A 17 -5.19 26.95 9.75
N ASP A 18 -4.40 27.65 10.58
CA ASP A 18 -4.38 27.55 12.04
C ASP A 18 -4.07 26.16 12.65
N LYS A 19 -3.74 25.16 11.82
CA LYS A 19 -3.48 23.77 12.23
C LYS A 19 -2.11 23.25 11.81
N GLY A 20 -1.37 24.01 11.01
CA GLY A 20 -0.04 23.64 10.53
C GLY A 20 -0.08 22.64 9.37
N TRP A 21 0.97 21.84 9.22
CA TRP A 21 1.09 20.87 8.14
C TRP A 21 0.36 19.57 8.46
N ALA A 22 -0.44 19.09 7.51
CA ALA A 22 -1.03 17.76 7.53
C ALA A 22 -0.57 16.97 6.30
N LEU A 23 -0.53 15.63 6.41
CA LEU A 23 -0.31 14.79 5.24
C LEU A 23 -1.45 14.98 4.23
N SER A 24 -1.13 15.09 2.94
CA SER A 24 -2.14 15.10 1.90
C SER A 24 -2.87 13.74 1.83
N PRO A 25 -4.07 13.68 1.22
CA PRO A 25 -4.60 12.41 0.73
C PRO A 25 -3.56 11.70 -0.15
N ALA A 26 -3.59 10.36 -0.17
CA ALA A 26 -2.74 9.58 -1.05
C ALA A 26 -3.08 9.87 -2.52
N PHE A 27 -2.05 10.00 -3.37
CA PHE A 27 -2.18 10.22 -4.80
C PHE A 27 -1.17 9.37 -5.57
N ASP A 28 -1.32 9.29 -6.89
CA ASP A 28 -0.44 8.53 -7.79
C ASP A 28 -0.20 7.06 -7.38
N MET A 29 -1.27 6.38 -6.97
CA MET A 29 -1.23 4.96 -6.61
C MET A 29 -1.44 4.09 -7.84
N ASN A 30 -0.37 3.48 -8.36
CA ASN A 30 -0.44 2.62 -9.55
C ASN A 30 0.01 1.18 -9.22
N PRO A 31 -0.85 0.16 -9.45
CA PRO A 31 -0.48 -1.22 -9.19
C PRO A 31 0.53 -1.74 -10.23
N THR A 32 1.57 -2.42 -9.77
CA THR A 32 2.60 -3.08 -10.59
C THR A 32 2.51 -4.59 -10.41
N ALA A 33 2.09 -5.31 -11.45
CA ALA A 33 1.90 -6.76 -11.41
C ALA A 33 3.21 -7.55 -11.22
N ASP A 34 4.29 -7.06 -11.83
CA ASP A 34 5.61 -7.71 -11.87
C ASP A 34 6.58 -7.10 -10.85
N ALA A 35 6.05 -6.62 -9.73
CA ALA A 35 6.82 -6.03 -8.66
C ALA A 35 7.68 -7.05 -7.91
N HIS A 36 8.92 -6.68 -7.56
CA HIS A 36 9.84 -7.50 -6.78
C HIS A 36 10.32 -6.85 -5.47
N GLY A 37 10.01 -5.57 -5.25
CA GLY A 37 10.36 -4.82 -4.05
C GLY A 37 9.79 -3.40 -4.11
N LEU A 38 9.75 -2.73 -2.97
CA LEU A 38 9.27 -1.35 -2.85
C LEU A 38 10.34 -0.33 -3.26
N LYS A 39 9.89 0.88 -3.59
CA LYS A 39 10.81 1.99 -3.92
C LYS A 39 11.66 2.41 -2.73
N LEU A 40 11.04 2.44 -1.56
CA LEU A 40 11.64 2.78 -0.27
C LEU A 40 11.81 1.50 0.54
N ASN A 41 12.86 1.46 1.36
CA ASN A 41 13.04 0.36 2.30
C ASN A 41 11.98 0.42 3.41
N ILE A 42 11.53 -0.75 3.85
CA ILE A 42 10.69 -0.93 5.04
C ILE A 42 11.58 -0.87 6.29
N SER A 43 12.70 -1.60 6.26
CA SER A 43 13.74 -1.51 7.29
C SER A 43 14.86 -0.54 6.84
N GLU A 44 15.98 -0.52 7.55
CA GLU A 44 17.15 0.25 7.12
C GLU A 44 17.70 -0.22 5.75
N ALA A 45 17.60 -1.52 5.45
CA ALA A 45 18.27 -2.13 4.30
C ALA A 45 17.38 -3.04 3.43
N ASP A 46 16.12 -3.24 3.79
CA ASP A 46 15.23 -4.21 3.12
C ASP A 46 13.92 -3.56 2.65
N ASN A 47 13.55 -3.81 1.40
CA ASN A 47 12.34 -3.33 0.72
C ASN A 47 11.41 -4.46 0.24
N ALA A 48 11.58 -5.68 0.76
CA ALA A 48 10.73 -6.81 0.41
C ALA A 48 9.25 -6.51 0.71
N MET A 49 8.37 -6.96 -0.19
CA MET A 49 6.92 -6.84 0.00
C MET A 49 6.41 -7.92 0.97
N ASP A 50 6.88 -7.86 2.21
CA ASP A 50 6.61 -8.84 3.27
C ASP A 50 5.99 -8.15 4.49
N LEU A 51 4.86 -8.69 4.96
CA LEU A 51 4.18 -8.17 6.15
C LEU A 51 4.96 -8.47 7.43
N GLU A 52 5.70 -9.58 7.51
CA GLU A 52 6.52 -9.90 8.68
C GLU A 52 7.67 -8.89 8.82
N LEU A 53 8.25 -8.45 7.69
CA LEU A 53 9.23 -7.36 7.67
C LEU A 53 8.62 -6.07 8.23
N ALA A 54 7.39 -5.70 7.81
CA ALA A 54 6.70 -4.52 8.33
C ALA A 54 6.41 -4.62 9.84
N PHE A 55 5.97 -5.79 10.33
CA PHE A 55 5.76 -6.02 11.76
C PHE A 55 7.06 -5.90 12.57
N SER A 56 8.18 -6.40 12.03
CA SER A 56 9.47 -6.40 12.73
C SER A 56 9.97 -4.98 13.08
N VAL A 57 9.63 -3.98 12.27
CA VAL A 57 10.07 -2.58 12.44
C VAL A 57 8.99 -1.63 12.95
N ALA A 58 7.74 -2.07 13.07
CA ALA A 58 6.59 -1.23 13.44
C ALA A 58 6.82 -0.42 14.75
N HIS A 59 7.53 -1.02 15.71
CA HIS A 59 7.85 -0.39 17.00
C HIS A 59 8.72 0.87 16.85
N TYR A 60 9.61 0.94 15.85
CA TYR A 60 10.41 2.14 15.58
C TYR A 60 9.54 3.33 15.17
N PHE A 61 8.41 3.07 14.52
CA PHE A 61 7.45 4.07 14.08
C PHE A 61 6.37 4.37 15.13
N ARG A 62 6.53 3.84 16.35
CA ARG A 62 5.57 3.99 17.46
C ARG A 62 4.18 3.46 17.09
N VAL A 63 4.12 2.43 16.26
CA VAL A 63 2.87 1.72 15.93
C VAL A 63 2.76 0.50 16.86
N PRO A 64 1.75 0.45 17.76
CA PRO A 64 1.53 -0.72 18.60
C PRO A 64 1.19 -1.95 17.76
N VAL A 65 1.61 -3.14 18.22
CA VAL A 65 1.33 -4.42 17.54
C VAL A 65 -0.15 -4.59 17.22
N ALA A 66 -1.03 -4.36 18.20
CA ALA A 66 -2.47 -4.46 18.00
C ALA A 66 -3.00 -3.53 16.89
N ALA A 67 -2.45 -2.33 16.76
CA ALA A 67 -2.83 -1.40 15.69
C ALA A 67 -2.32 -1.87 14.32
N ALA A 68 -1.09 -2.39 14.25
CA ALA A 68 -0.55 -2.97 13.03
C ALA A 68 -1.38 -4.18 12.56
N GLU A 69 -1.75 -5.07 13.48
CA GLU A 69 -2.63 -6.22 13.22
C GLU A 69 -4.00 -5.78 12.71
N GLU A 70 -4.62 -4.78 13.35
CA GLU A 70 -5.90 -4.23 12.92
C GLU A 70 -5.84 -3.69 11.48
N ILE A 71 -4.77 -2.95 11.16
CA ILE A 71 -4.54 -2.40 9.81
C ILE A 71 -4.43 -3.55 8.80
N VAL A 72 -3.58 -4.54 9.06
CA VAL A 72 -3.36 -5.68 8.15
C VAL A 72 -4.65 -6.46 7.95
N GLU A 73 -5.37 -6.77 9.03
CA GLU A 73 -6.61 -7.54 8.98
C GLU A 73 -7.71 -6.79 8.20
N ARG A 74 -7.79 -5.46 8.36
CA ARG A 74 -8.64 -4.62 7.50
C ARG A 74 -8.28 -4.75 6.02
N GLN A 75 -6.99 -4.71 5.67
CA GLN A 75 -6.56 -4.86 4.26
C GLN A 75 -6.89 -6.27 3.73
N ARG A 76 -6.70 -7.31 4.55
CA ARG A 76 -7.02 -8.70 4.19
C ARG A 76 -8.48 -8.87 3.76
N ARG A 77 -9.40 -8.13 4.39
CA ARG A 77 -10.83 -8.14 4.03
C ARG A 77 -11.19 -7.30 2.81
N ILE A 78 -10.44 -6.22 2.53
CA ILE A 78 -10.74 -5.26 1.46
C ILE A 78 -10.15 -5.72 0.14
N VAL A 79 -8.86 -6.07 0.12
CA VAL A 79 -8.12 -6.32 -1.11
C VAL A 79 -8.79 -7.38 -2.00
N PRO A 80 -9.27 -8.54 -1.52
CA PRO A 80 -9.90 -9.55 -2.38
C PRO A 80 -11.15 -9.07 -3.14
N ARG A 81 -11.74 -7.94 -2.74
CA ARG A 81 -12.92 -7.36 -3.39
C ARG A 81 -12.60 -6.59 -4.67
N TRP A 82 -11.31 -6.38 -4.99
CA TRP A 82 -10.88 -5.57 -6.13
C TRP A 82 -11.44 -6.07 -7.47
N ARG A 83 -11.55 -7.39 -7.68
CA ARG A 83 -12.13 -7.97 -8.91
C ARG A 83 -13.59 -7.56 -9.11
N ARG A 84 -14.41 -7.61 -8.05
CA ARG A 84 -15.81 -7.17 -8.10
C ARG A 84 -15.94 -5.69 -8.47
N ILE A 85 -15.03 -4.87 -7.96
CA ILE A 85 -14.97 -3.44 -8.31
C ILE A 85 -14.59 -3.29 -9.79
N ALA A 86 -13.55 -3.98 -10.25
CA ALA A 86 -13.10 -3.95 -11.64
C ALA A 86 -14.18 -4.42 -12.62
N GLU A 87 -14.91 -5.48 -12.28
CA GLU A 87 -16.06 -5.99 -13.02
C GLU A 87 -17.17 -4.94 -13.12
N SER A 88 -17.53 -4.30 -12.00
CA SER A 88 -18.56 -3.26 -11.97
C SER A 88 -18.20 -2.03 -12.80
N LEU A 89 -16.91 -1.80 -13.02
CA LEU A 89 -16.37 -0.73 -13.87
C LEU A 89 -16.16 -1.18 -15.33
N GLY A 90 -16.51 -2.42 -15.69
CA GLY A 90 -16.40 -2.93 -17.06
C GLY A 90 -14.97 -3.31 -17.49
N VAL A 91 -14.04 -3.50 -16.56
CA VAL A 91 -12.66 -3.90 -16.89
C VAL A 91 -12.65 -5.34 -17.40
N ALA A 92 -12.07 -5.57 -18.57
CA ALA A 92 -12.08 -6.90 -19.20
C ALA A 92 -11.33 -7.93 -18.36
N ALA A 93 -11.85 -9.16 -18.29
CA ALA A 93 -11.26 -10.25 -17.51
C ALA A 93 -9.76 -10.46 -17.79
N ARG A 94 -9.34 -10.37 -19.06
CA ARG A 94 -7.92 -10.47 -19.45
C ARG A 94 -7.04 -9.41 -18.80
N GLN A 95 -7.54 -8.18 -18.65
CA GLN A 95 -6.81 -7.11 -17.98
C GLN A 95 -6.76 -7.34 -16.47
N GLN A 96 -7.84 -7.86 -15.89
CA GLN A 96 -7.87 -8.24 -14.48
C GLN A 96 -6.84 -9.35 -14.20
N GLU A 97 -6.81 -10.42 -15.01
CA GLU A 97 -5.83 -11.50 -14.84
C GLU A 97 -4.39 -10.99 -14.92
N ARG A 98 -4.10 -10.10 -15.88
CA ARG A 98 -2.78 -9.47 -15.99
C ARG A 98 -2.40 -8.68 -14.72
N MET A 99 -3.38 -8.12 -14.02
CA MET A 99 -3.16 -7.32 -12.81
C MET A 99 -3.25 -8.13 -11.51
N ALA A 100 -3.61 -9.41 -11.56
CA ALA A 100 -4.00 -10.17 -10.37
C ALA A 100 -2.90 -10.24 -9.30
N THR A 101 -1.64 -10.40 -9.73
CA THR A 101 -0.48 -10.46 -8.83
C THR A 101 -0.24 -9.15 -8.07
N ALA A 102 -0.63 -8.01 -8.64
CA ALA A 102 -0.49 -6.70 -8.01
C ALA A 102 -1.40 -6.53 -6.79
N PHE A 103 -2.47 -7.33 -6.67
CA PHE A 103 -3.43 -7.28 -5.56
C PHE A 103 -3.29 -8.44 -4.60
N ARG A 104 -2.12 -9.09 -4.55
CA ARG A 104 -1.78 -10.02 -3.46
C ARG A 104 -1.55 -9.25 -2.15
N LEU A 105 -1.77 -9.94 -1.03
CA LEU A 105 -1.71 -9.36 0.32
C LEU A 105 -0.34 -9.53 0.99
N ALA A 106 0.72 -9.67 0.18
CA ALA A 106 1.95 -10.43 0.49
C ALA A 106 1.74 -11.93 0.33
#